data_AF-A0A7L4R1C5-F1
#
_entry.id   AF-A0A7L4R1C5-F1
#
_cell.length_a   1.000
_cell.length_b   1.000
_cell.length_c   1.000
_cell.angle_alpha   90.00
_cell.angle_beta   90.00
_cell.angle_gamma   90.00
#
_symmetry.space_group_name_H-M   'P 1'
#
loop_
_entity.id
_entity.type
_entity.pdbx_description
1 polymer ?
#
loop_
_entity_poly.entity_id
_entity_poly.type
_entity_poly.pdbx_seq_one_letter_code
_entity_poly.pdbx_strand_id
1 'polypeptide(L)'
;MMARILVAYATKHGSTTEIAGAIGKELTAAGLGVEVKELKNVQSPAGYDAVVIGGPIYMGKVMADVKKFVGRHREKLAAMPVAAFVVGLSPASKDEEEIGTAKKALSDAISPLQPVASALFAGNLDPEKLGFIERKMIGMVKSPTGDFRNWEAIAAWARGLPPLLAKG
;
A
#
# COMPACT_ATOMS: atom_id res chain seq x y z
N MET A 1 -24.24 -12.30 -4.58
CA MET A 1 -22.85 -12.62 -4.98
C MET A 1 -21.90 -11.99 -3.98
N MET A 2 -20.78 -12.63 -3.65
CA MET A 2 -19.74 -12.05 -2.80
C MET A 2 -18.94 -11.02 -3.60
N ALA A 3 -18.76 -9.81 -3.07
CA ALA A 3 -17.98 -8.78 -3.75
C ALA A 3 -16.51 -9.22 -3.89
N ARG A 4 -15.93 -9.02 -5.07
CA ARG A 4 -14.55 -9.42 -5.39
C ARG A 4 -13.59 -8.24 -5.25
N ILE A 5 -12.59 -8.37 -4.40
CA ILE A 5 -11.60 -7.33 -4.12
C ILE A 5 -10.23 -7.74 -4.61
N LEU A 6 -9.55 -6.85 -5.31
CA LEU A 6 -8.15 -7.01 -5.66
C LEU A 6 -7.29 -6.17 -4.71
N VAL A 7 -6.40 -6.80 -3.95
CA VAL A 7 -5.32 -6.11 -3.24
C VAL A 7 -4.07 -6.18 -4.12
N ALA A 8 -3.77 -5.09 -4.82
CA ALA A 8 -2.64 -4.99 -5.74
C ALA A 8 -1.51 -4.15 -5.15
N TYR A 9 -0.27 -4.65 -5.14
CA TYR A 9 0.83 -3.93 -4.48
C TYR A 9 2.16 -3.98 -5.25
N ALA A 10 3.01 -2.97 -5.06
CA ALA A 10 4.44 -3.06 -5.37
C ALA A 10 5.21 -3.37 -4.08
N THR A 11 6.38 -4.01 -4.19
CA THR A 11 7.32 -4.13 -3.08
C THR A 11 8.77 -4.12 -3.58
N LYS A 12 9.70 -3.85 -2.67
CA LYS A 12 11.13 -3.99 -2.90
C LYS A 12 11.78 -4.93 -1.88
N HIS A 13 11.50 -4.72 -0.58
CA HIS A 13 12.09 -5.49 0.53
C HIS A 13 11.07 -6.35 1.31
N GLY A 14 9.83 -6.49 0.80
CA GLY A 14 8.83 -7.42 1.35
C GLY A 14 7.86 -6.84 2.39
N SER A 15 8.16 -5.70 3.04
CA SER A 15 7.25 -5.12 4.04
C SER A 15 5.85 -4.86 3.49
N THR A 16 5.75 -4.32 2.27
CA THR A 16 4.46 -4.10 1.59
C THR A 16 3.74 -5.41 1.27
N THR A 17 4.47 -6.49 0.93
CA THR A 17 3.90 -7.82 0.69
C THR A 17 3.16 -8.33 1.91
N GLU A 18 3.81 -8.25 3.07
CA GLU A 18 3.27 -8.78 4.32
C GLU A 18 2.06 -7.95 4.77
N ILE A 19 2.10 -6.63 4.61
CA ILE A 19 0.97 -5.73 4.88
C ILE A 19 -0.20 -6.00 3.93
N ALA A 20 0.04 -6.14 2.62
CA ALA A 20 -0.99 -6.47 1.64
C ALA A 20 -1.65 -7.83 1.95
N GLY A 21 -0.85 -8.81 2.39
CA GLY A 21 -1.35 -10.10 2.85
C GLY A 21 -2.23 -9.99 4.09
N ALA A 22 -1.84 -9.18 5.07
CA ALA A 22 -2.65 -8.92 6.27
C ALA A 22 -3.98 -8.24 5.93
N ILE A 23 -3.97 -7.22 5.09
CA ILE A 23 -5.20 -6.56 4.59
C ILE A 23 -6.10 -7.60 3.90
N GLY A 24 -5.52 -8.44 3.03
CA GLY A 24 -6.29 -9.47 2.33
C GLY A 24 -6.93 -10.49 3.26
N LYS A 25 -6.26 -10.87 4.35
CA LYS A 25 -6.80 -11.78 5.37
C LYS A 25 -8.01 -11.17 6.09
N GLU A 26 -7.90 -9.91 6.53
CA GLU A 26 -9.02 -9.22 7.22
C GLU A 26 -10.23 -9.06 6.29
N LEU A 27 -10.01 -8.69 5.03
CA LEU A 27 -11.09 -8.57 4.05
C LEU A 27 -11.75 -9.93 3.73
N THR A 28 -10.96 -11.00 3.69
CA THR A 28 -11.49 -12.38 3.52
C THR A 28 -12.31 -12.79 4.74
N ALA A 29 -11.84 -12.49 5.95
CA ALA A 29 -12.55 -12.75 7.20
C ALA A 29 -13.88 -11.97 7.28
N ALA A 30 -13.97 -10.82 6.61
CA ALA A 30 -15.21 -10.06 6.44
C ALA A 30 -16.17 -10.63 5.37
N GLY A 31 -15.85 -11.78 4.76
CA GLY A 31 -16.71 -12.48 3.79
C GLY A 31 -16.57 -12.01 2.33
N LEU A 32 -15.51 -11.28 2.01
CA LEU A 32 -15.23 -10.81 0.64
C LEU A 32 -14.37 -11.82 -0.13
N GLY A 33 -14.54 -11.88 -1.46
CA GLY A 33 -13.68 -12.68 -2.33
C GLY A 33 -12.40 -11.91 -2.66
N VAL A 34 -11.28 -12.24 -2.03
CA VAL A 34 -10.06 -11.43 -2.13
C VAL A 34 -8.95 -12.12 -2.92
N GLU A 35 -8.34 -11.39 -3.85
CA GLU A 35 -7.08 -11.79 -4.50
C GLU A 35 -5.98 -10.80 -4.12
N VAL A 36 -4.83 -11.30 -3.63
CA VAL A 36 -3.68 -10.47 -3.26
C VAL A 36 -2.56 -10.71 -4.28
N LYS A 37 -2.18 -9.68 -5.03
CA LYS A 37 -1.23 -9.80 -6.16
C LYS A 37 -0.23 -8.66 -6.20
N GLU A 38 1.01 -8.95 -6.56
CA GLU A 38 1.92 -7.89 -6.99
C GLU A 38 1.42 -7.25 -8.29
N LEU A 39 1.58 -5.92 -8.43
CA LEU A 39 1.13 -5.15 -9.59
C LEU A 39 1.65 -5.71 -10.92
N LYS A 40 2.89 -6.21 -10.95
CA LYS A 40 3.48 -6.83 -12.16
C LYS A 40 2.76 -8.09 -12.62
N ASN A 41 2.01 -8.74 -11.74
CA ASN A 41 1.25 -9.96 -12.01
C ASN A 41 -0.25 -9.68 -12.27
N VAL A 42 -0.68 -8.41 -12.22
CA VAL A 42 -2.06 -8.02 -12.50
C VAL A 42 -2.16 -7.59 -13.97
N GLN A 43 -2.85 -8.39 -14.78
CA GLN A 43 -3.11 -8.06 -16.18
C GLN A 43 -4.22 -7.02 -16.35
N SER A 44 -5.26 -7.08 -15.52
CA SER A 44 -6.41 -6.18 -15.57
C SER A 44 -7.16 -6.19 -14.23
N PRO A 45 -7.65 -5.03 -13.74
CA PRO A 45 -8.57 -4.95 -12.61
C PRO A 45 -10.05 -5.19 -13.02
N ALA A 46 -10.32 -5.48 -14.30
CA ALA A 46 -11.67 -5.82 -14.74
C ALA A 46 -12.18 -7.11 -14.06
N GLY A 47 -13.45 -7.11 -13.65
CA GLY A 47 -14.07 -8.24 -12.96
C GLY A 47 -13.88 -8.25 -11.43
N TYR A 48 -13.27 -7.20 -10.88
CA TYR A 48 -13.32 -6.89 -9.46
C TYR A 48 -14.33 -5.77 -9.21
N ASP A 49 -14.90 -5.76 -8.01
CA ASP A 49 -15.84 -4.75 -7.56
C ASP A 49 -15.13 -3.53 -6.97
N ALA A 50 -13.94 -3.73 -6.39
CA ALA A 50 -13.08 -2.68 -5.88
C ALA A 50 -11.60 -3.10 -5.84
N VAL A 51 -10.70 -2.12 -5.69
CA VAL A 51 -9.24 -2.36 -5.65
C VAL A 51 -8.62 -1.65 -4.44
N VAL A 52 -7.71 -2.34 -3.75
CA VAL A 52 -6.78 -1.74 -2.79
C VAL A 52 -5.40 -1.69 -3.43
N ILE A 53 -4.81 -0.48 -3.57
CA ILE A 53 -3.51 -0.27 -4.21
C ILE A 53 -2.45 0.09 -3.17
N GLY A 54 -1.36 -0.67 -3.13
CA GLY A 54 -0.26 -0.49 -2.16
C GLY A 54 1.10 -0.28 -2.81
N GLY A 55 1.97 0.50 -2.17
CA GLY A 55 3.38 0.57 -2.60
C GLY A 55 4.32 1.12 -1.53
N PRO A 56 5.62 0.83 -1.62
CA PRO A 56 6.57 1.42 -0.70
C PRO A 56 6.86 2.88 -1.10
N ILE A 57 7.14 3.71 -0.08
CA ILE A 57 7.69 5.05 -0.24
C ILE A 57 9.16 5.05 0.19
N TYR A 58 10.02 5.54 -0.69
CA TYR A 58 11.45 5.72 -0.43
C TYR A 58 11.84 7.15 -0.80
N MET A 59 12.54 7.84 0.11
CA MET A 59 13.03 9.20 -0.13
C MET A 59 11.93 10.15 -0.66
N GLY A 60 10.76 10.11 -0.02
CA GLY A 60 9.60 10.94 -0.39
C GLY A 60 8.87 10.54 -1.68
N LYS A 61 9.23 9.42 -2.32
CA LYS A 61 8.63 8.98 -3.58
C LYS A 61 8.04 7.58 -3.47
N VAL A 62 6.77 7.43 -3.88
CA VAL A 62 6.15 6.12 -4.06
C VAL A 62 6.78 5.42 -5.26
N MET A 63 6.97 4.11 -5.14
CA MET A 63 7.51 3.29 -6.22
C MET A 63 6.71 3.47 -7.52
N ALA A 64 7.41 3.70 -8.63
CA ALA A 64 6.83 4.12 -9.91
C ALA A 64 5.80 3.13 -10.48
N ASP A 65 5.91 1.85 -10.13
CA ASP A 65 4.98 0.78 -10.50
C ASP A 65 3.53 1.10 -10.14
N VAL A 66 3.30 1.79 -9.01
CA VAL A 66 1.95 2.24 -8.61
C VAL A 66 1.38 3.21 -9.65
N LYS A 67 2.13 4.28 -9.96
CA LYS A 67 1.71 5.29 -10.96
C LYS A 67 1.54 4.69 -12.35
N LYS A 68 2.42 3.77 -12.74
CA LYS A 68 2.33 3.05 -14.03
C LYS A 68 1.06 2.18 -14.10
N PHE A 69 0.74 1.46 -13.04
CA PHE A 69 -0.46 0.63 -12.97
C PHE A 69 -1.74 1.47 -13.03
N VAL A 70 -1.79 2.55 -12.26
CA VAL A 70 -2.91 3.50 -12.27
C VAL A 70 -3.10 4.13 -13.64
N GLY A 71 -2.01 4.60 -14.28
CA GLY A 71 -2.07 5.15 -15.63
C GLY A 71 -2.55 4.13 -16.67
N ARG A 72 -2.06 2.89 -16.59
CA ARG A 72 -2.43 1.79 -17.51
C ARG A 72 -3.91 1.40 -17.41
N HIS A 73 -4.49 1.47 -16.21
CA HIS A 73 -5.85 1.00 -15.95
C HIS A 73 -6.82 2.10 -15.51
N ARG A 74 -6.48 3.36 -15.82
CA ARG A 74 -7.17 4.57 -15.34
C ARG A 74 -8.69 4.50 -15.47
N GLU A 75 -9.20 4.17 -16.66
CA GLU A 75 -10.64 4.14 -16.94
C GLU A 75 -11.38 3.13 -16.05
N LYS A 76 -10.81 1.93 -15.90
CA LYS A 76 -11.40 0.87 -15.08
C LYS A 76 -11.37 1.25 -13.60
N LEU A 77 -10.23 1.74 -13.12
CA LEU A 77 -10.05 2.14 -11.72
C LEU A 77 -10.95 3.33 -11.35
N ALA A 78 -11.22 4.24 -12.28
CA ALA A 78 -12.13 5.37 -12.05
C ALA A 78 -13.61 4.94 -11.93
N ALA A 79 -13.97 3.74 -12.41
CA ALA A 79 -15.33 3.23 -12.39
C ALA A 79 -15.64 2.33 -11.17
N MET A 80 -14.73 2.27 -10.19
CA MET A 80 -14.89 1.44 -9.00
C MET A 80 -14.26 2.09 -7.76
N PRO A 81 -14.69 1.71 -6.54
CA PRO A 81 -14.01 2.13 -5.33
C PRO A 81 -12.55 1.71 -5.33
N VAL A 82 -11.67 2.65 -4.98
CA VAL A 82 -10.24 2.41 -4.81
C VAL A 82 -9.84 2.81 -3.40
N ALA A 83 -9.20 1.94 -2.65
CA ALA A 83 -8.46 2.32 -1.44
C ALA A 83 -6.96 2.30 -1.74
N ALA A 84 -6.18 3.10 -1.02
CA ALA A 84 -4.74 3.17 -1.25
C ALA A 84 -3.94 3.16 0.06
N PHE A 85 -2.74 2.61 0.02
CA PHE A 85 -1.81 2.71 1.14
C PHE A 85 -0.37 2.83 0.68
N VAL A 86 0.46 3.45 1.52
CA VAL A 86 1.92 3.46 1.34
C VAL A 86 2.63 2.91 2.56
N VAL A 87 3.79 2.31 2.32
CA VAL A 87 4.63 1.70 3.37
C VAL A 87 5.99 2.37 3.37
N GLY A 88 6.41 2.93 4.49
CA GLY A 88 7.71 3.59 4.61
C GLY A 88 8.13 3.78 6.05
N LEU A 89 9.21 4.53 6.27
CA LEU A 89 9.65 4.89 7.62
C LEU A 89 9.04 6.20 8.12
N SER A 90 8.55 7.06 7.22
CA SER A 90 7.91 8.33 7.58
C SER A 90 6.78 8.19 8.61
N PRO A 91 5.94 7.13 8.61
CA PRO A 91 4.90 6.98 9.64
C PRO A 91 5.45 6.62 11.04
N ALA A 92 6.72 6.21 11.14
CA ALA A 92 7.43 6.05 12.40
C ALA A 92 8.19 7.33 12.82
N SER A 93 8.18 8.36 11.96
CA SER A 93 8.77 9.67 12.26
C SER A 93 7.83 10.50 13.13
N LYS A 94 8.41 11.39 13.94
CA LYS A 94 7.67 12.43 14.66
C LYS A 94 7.51 13.70 13.85
N ASP A 95 8.10 13.75 12.66
CA ASP A 95 8.11 14.92 11.79
C ASP A 95 6.81 14.99 10.95
N GLU A 96 6.02 16.04 11.19
CA GLU A 96 4.77 16.29 10.46
C GLU A 96 5.00 16.59 8.97
N GLU A 97 6.14 17.18 8.62
CA GLU A 97 6.51 17.48 7.22
C GLU A 97 6.79 16.19 6.44
N GLU A 98 7.47 15.21 7.06
CA GLU A 98 7.71 13.91 6.44
C GLU A 98 6.41 13.14 6.21
N ILE A 99 5.49 13.20 7.18
CA ILE A 99 4.15 12.59 7.05
C ILE A 99 3.34 13.30 5.95
N GLY A 100 3.38 14.64 5.90
CA GLY A 100 2.73 15.43 4.86
C GLY A 100 3.27 15.11 3.46
N THR A 101 4.58 14.97 3.34
CA THR A 101 5.26 14.57 2.10
C THR A 101 4.82 13.17 1.66
N ALA A 102 4.73 12.21 2.58
CA ALA A 102 4.27 10.86 2.27
C ALA A 102 2.80 10.82 1.82
N LYS A 103 1.91 11.61 2.45
CA LYS A 103 0.52 11.77 2.02
C LYS A 103 0.43 12.34 0.61
N LYS A 104 1.20 13.40 0.32
CA LYS A 104 1.25 14.00 -1.00
C LYS A 104 1.78 13.02 -2.05
N ALA A 105 2.86 12.30 -1.74
CA ALA A 105 3.44 11.31 -2.64
C ALA A 105 2.45 10.17 -2.96
N LEU A 106 1.65 9.73 -1.99
CA LEU A 106 0.56 8.78 -2.23
C LEU A 106 -0.48 9.37 -3.20
N SER A 107 -0.97 10.57 -2.93
CA SER A 107 -1.95 11.27 -3.79
C SER A 107 -1.43 11.41 -5.23
N ASP A 108 -0.18 11.85 -5.40
CA ASP A 108 0.47 12.02 -6.71
C ASP A 108 0.64 10.69 -7.45
N ALA A 109 0.84 9.59 -6.73
CA ALA A 109 1.01 8.26 -7.31
C ALA A 109 -0.29 7.63 -7.80
N ILE A 110 -1.42 7.97 -7.17
CA ILE A 110 -2.75 7.45 -7.53
C ILE A 110 -3.59 8.43 -8.36
N SER A 111 -3.12 9.67 -8.55
CA SER A 111 -3.81 10.67 -9.35
C SER A 111 -4.10 10.16 -10.78
N PRO A 112 -5.31 10.43 -11.33
CA PRO A 112 -6.36 11.30 -10.81
C PRO A 112 -7.45 10.57 -9.98
N LEU A 113 -7.17 9.37 -9.48
CA LEU A 113 -8.15 8.62 -8.67
C LEU A 113 -8.40 9.34 -7.34
N GLN A 114 -9.65 9.30 -6.88
CA GLN A 114 -10.03 9.73 -5.54
C GLN A 114 -10.28 8.50 -4.69
N PRO A 115 -9.33 8.10 -3.83
CA PRO A 115 -9.49 6.90 -3.06
C PRO A 115 -10.55 7.08 -1.97
N VAL A 116 -11.38 6.06 -1.74
CA VAL A 116 -12.38 6.05 -0.66
C VAL A 116 -11.72 5.97 0.73
N ALA A 117 -10.49 5.47 0.78
CA ALA A 117 -9.67 5.42 1.98
C ALA A 117 -8.19 5.46 1.61
N SER A 118 -7.39 6.18 2.42
CA SER A 118 -5.93 6.22 2.28
C SER A 118 -5.25 5.94 3.61
N ALA A 119 -4.15 5.19 3.61
CA ALA A 119 -3.36 4.91 4.80
C ALA A 119 -1.86 5.02 4.58
N LEU A 120 -1.16 5.37 5.66
CA LEU A 120 0.30 5.40 5.73
C LEU A 120 0.71 4.39 6.80
N PHE A 121 1.49 3.39 6.43
CA PHE A 121 1.96 2.36 7.36
C PHE A 121 3.48 2.41 7.51
N ALA A 122 3.92 2.24 8.74
CA ALA A 122 5.33 2.02 9.03
C ALA A 122 5.74 0.63 8.49
N GLY A 123 6.92 0.52 7.91
CA GLY A 123 7.48 -0.73 7.39
C GLY A 123 8.49 -1.39 8.32
N ASN A 124 8.96 -2.58 7.96
CA ASN A 124 10.11 -3.22 8.58
C ASN A 124 11.41 -2.77 7.89
N LEU A 125 12.38 -2.29 8.67
CA LEU A 125 13.75 -2.01 8.23
C LEU A 125 14.68 -3.12 8.72
N ASP A 126 14.81 -4.14 7.90
CA ASP A 126 15.68 -5.29 8.14
C ASP A 126 16.98 -5.15 7.33
N PRO A 127 18.14 -4.90 7.97
CA PRO A 127 19.43 -4.77 7.28
C PRO A 127 19.81 -5.96 6.41
N GLU A 128 19.31 -7.16 6.72
CA GLU A 128 19.59 -8.37 5.96
C GLU A 128 18.92 -8.37 4.58
N LYS A 129 17.77 -7.69 4.47
CA LYS A 129 17.00 -7.56 3.22
C LYS A 129 17.45 -6.42 2.31
N LEU A 130 18.45 -5.64 2.74
CA LEU A 130 18.94 -4.46 2.02
C LEU A 130 20.17 -4.77 1.17
N GLY A 131 20.34 -4.00 0.07
CA GLY A 131 21.55 -4.05 -0.73
C GLY A 131 22.78 -3.50 0.02
N PHE A 132 23.99 -3.83 -0.45
CA PHE A 132 25.24 -3.44 0.21
C PHE A 132 25.38 -1.92 0.44
N ILE A 133 24.99 -1.11 -0.56
CA ILE A 133 25.05 0.35 -0.49
C ILE A 133 24.03 0.89 0.53
N GLU A 134 22.81 0.35 0.56
CA GLU A 134 21.74 0.75 1.48
C GLU A 134 22.11 0.44 2.93
N ARG A 135 22.69 -0.75 3.17
CA ARG A 135 23.18 -1.15 4.49
C ARG A 135 24.27 -0.19 5.01
N LYS A 136 25.18 0.25 4.13
CA LYS A 136 26.24 1.21 4.48
C LYS A 136 25.66 2.60 4.82
N MET A 137 24.64 3.05 4.09
CA MET A 137 23.97 4.33 4.39
C MET A 137 23.27 4.33 5.74
N ILE A 138 22.56 3.26 6.10
CA ILE A 138 21.89 3.16 7.42
C ILE A 138 22.88 3.30 8.57
N GLY A 139 24.06 2.70 8.46
CA GLY A 139 25.11 2.84 9.47
C GLY A 139 25.64 4.27 9.60
N MET A 140 25.60 5.07 8.53
CA MET A 140 26.06 6.47 8.53
C MET A 140 25.02 7.42 9.13
N VAL A 141 23.74 7.22 8.83
CA VAL A 141 22.65 8.11 9.32
C VAL A 141 22.00 7.63 10.62
N LYS A 142 22.52 6.55 11.23
CA LYS A 142 21.97 5.92 12.46
C LYS A 142 20.47 5.66 12.37
N SER A 143 19.96 5.30 11.19
CA SER A 143 18.53 5.01 11.03
C SER A 143 18.13 3.84 11.93
N PRO A 144 16.99 3.92 12.62
CA PRO A 144 16.55 2.85 13.51
C PRO A 144 16.20 1.62 12.67
N THR A 145 16.74 0.47 13.07
CA THR A 145 16.47 -0.83 12.44
C THR A 145 15.44 -1.59 13.26
N GLY A 146 14.62 -2.41 12.60
CA GLY A 146 13.57 -3.19 13.25
C GLY A 146 12.22 -3.10 12.56
N ASP A 147 11.26 -3.82 13.14
CA ASP A 147 9.88 -3.85 12.67
C ASP A 147 9.06 -2.74 13.32
N PHE A 148 8.66 -1.74 12.52
CA PHE A 148 7.83 -0.63 12.99
C PHE A 148 6.35 -0.81 12.63
N ARG A 149 5.97 -1.95 12.03
CA ARG A 149 4.58 -2.18 11.62
C ARG A 149 3.67 -2.29 12.84
N ASN A 150 2.66 -1.43 12.87
CA ASN A 150 1.55 -1.58 13.79
C ASN A 150 0.48 -2.48 13.16
N TRP A 151 0.59 -3.79 13.43
CA TRP A 151 -0.31 -4.80 12.87
C TRP A 151 -1.78 -4.58 13.23
N GLU A 152 -2.06 -4.11 14.45
CA GLU A 152 -3.44 -3.82 14.86
C GLU A 152 -4.00 -2.62 14.11
N ALA A 153 -3.20 -1.57 13.88
CA ALA A 153 -3.64 -0.43 13.08
C ALA A 153 -3.88 -0.81 11.61
N ILE A 154 -3.05 -1.68 11.03
CA ILE A 154 -3.24 -2.23 9.68
C ILE A 154 -4.54 -3.04 9.63
N ALA A 155 -4.77 -3.90 10.62
CA ALA A 155 -5.95 -4.74 10.68
C ALA A 155 -7.22 -3.91 10.89
N ALA A 156 -7.20 -2.95 11.81
CA ALA A 156 -8.31 -2.03 12.07
C ALA A 156 -8.66 -1.21 10.82
N TRP A 157 -7.66 -0.69 10.09
CA TRP A 157 -7.91 0.00 8.83
C TRP A 157 -8.55 -0.94 7.80
N ALA A 158 -8.02 -2.16 7.62
CA ALA A 158 -8.57 -3.14 6.70
C ALA A 158 -10.02 -3.53 7.04
N ARG A 159 -10.35 -3.70 8.33
CA ARG A 159 -11.71 -3.98 8.81
C ARG A 159 -12.69 -2.83 8.57
N GLY A 160 -12.20 -1.59 8.43
CA GLY A 160 -13.02 -0.43 8.06
C GLY A 160 -13.33 -0.29 6.57
N LEU A 161 -12.64 -1.05 5.71
CA LEU A 161 -12.80 -0.95 4.25
C LEU A 161 -14.08 -1.56 3.68
N PRO A 162 -14.62 -2.71 4.15
CA PRO A 162 -15.79 -3.34 3.53
C PRO A 162 -16.96 -2.41 3.22
N PRO A 163 -17.45 -1.54 4.13
CA PRO A 163 -18.54 -0.61 3.81
C PRO A 163 -18.17 0.45 2.76
N LEU A 164 -16.88 0.76 2.60
CA LEU A 164 -16.38 1.74 1.62
C LEU A 164 -16.12 1.13 0.24
N LEU A 165 -15.90 -0.19 0.19
CA LEU A 165 -15.61 -0.95 -1.03
C LEU A 165 -16.87 -1.57 -1.66
N ALA A 166 -17.99 -1.58 -0.95
CA ALA A 166 -19.27 -1.96 -1.52
C ALA A 166 -19.68 -0.93 -2.59
N LYS A 167 -20.03 -1.39 -3.79
CA LYS A 167 -20.77 -0.55 -4.75
C LYS A 167 -22.14 -0.24 -4.13
N GLY A 168 -22.47 1.05 -4.03
CA GLY A 168 -23.83 1.50 -3.76
C GLY A 168 -24.79 1.07 -4.86
#